data_AF-A0A9E5R2L6-F1
#
_entry.id   AF-A0A9E5R2L6-F1
#
_cell.length_a   1.000
_cell.length_b   1.000
_cell.length_c   1.000
_cell.angle_alpha   90.00
_cell.angle_beta   90.00
_cell.angle_gamma   90.00
#
_symmetry.space_group_name_H-M   'P 1'
#
loop_
_entity.id
_entity.type
_entity.pdbx_description
1 polymer ?
#
loop_
_entity_poly.entity_id
_entity_poly.type
_entity_poly.pdbx_seq_one_letter_code
_entity_poly.pdbx_strand_id
1 'polypeptide(L)'
;MRSPRDRLIAFFMLLPSLVLLAIFVYGFIGQTIQTSTTDWGRDQATALAEDPPIKSVGLENYENLMTDLLEFPFRNALVNTFFFTVFFVGGAIVLGFLLALLLDQRIAGEGLFRTTFLFPMALSFVVTGTIWRWMLQPSGGINALPERMLGLGVLDFQWTNSREVRLPFQWHEVPQYLTYLGLAVLGFLAFNALLARRWRPVGILAALAVGLVALQALEFWENTIWPRWMTPPRKRSSRPRATTWR
;
A
#
# COMPACT_ATOMS: atom_id res chain seq x y z
N MET A 1 -37.52 22.97 -6.66
CA MET A 1 -38.24 21.75 -6.24
C MET A 1 -39.31 22.16 -5.22
N ARG A 2 -40.53 22.52 -5.66
CA ARG A 2 -41.52 23.17 -4.77
C ARG A 2 -42.83 22.39 -4.58
N SER A 3 -43.07 21.28 -5.28
CA SER A 3 -44.25 20.42 -5.04
C SER A 3 -43.88 19.01 -4.56
N PRO A 4 -44.70 18.36 -3.71
CA PRO A 4 -44.50 16.96 -3.30
C PRO A 4 -44.65 15.97 -4.48
N ARG A 5 -45.38 16.35 -5.53
CA ARG A 5 -45.55 15.56 -6.75
C ARG A 5 -44.26 15.50 -7.56
N ASP A 6 -43.48 16.59 -7.60
CA ASP A 6 -42.21 16.65 -8.31
C ASP A 6 -41.16 15.74 -7.64
N ARG A 7 -41.20 15.63 -6.30
CA ARG A 7 -40.33 14.72 -5.54
C ARG A 7 -40.67 13.26 -5.82
N LEU A 8 -41.96 12.93 -5.92
CA LEU A 8 -42.41 11.58 -6.21
C LEU A 8 -42.01 11.16 -7.64
N ILE A 9 -42.17 12.05 -8.62
CA ILE A 9 -41.73 11.80 -10.01
C ILE A 9 -40.21 11.65 -10.10
N ALA A 10 -39.44 12.52 -9.42
CA ALA A 10 -37.99 12.40 -9.35
C ALA A 10 -37.54 11.09 -8.68
N PHE A 11 -38.24 10.67 -7.62
CA PHE A 11 -37.98 9.39 -6.94
C PHE A 11 -38.21 8.20 -7.88
N PHE A 12 -39.34 8.15 -8.60
CA PHE A 12 -39.61 7.09 -9.56
C PHE A 12 -38.66 7.10 -10.76
N MET A 13 -38.14 8.26 -11.18
CA MET A 13 -37.12 8.35 -12.23
C MET A 13 -35.76 7.79 -11.78
N LEU A 14 -35.41 7.96 -10.49
CA LEU A 14 -34.17 7.43 -9.92
C LEU A 14 -34.29 5.98 -9.45
N LEU A 15 -35.52 5.49 -9.23
CA LEU A 15 -35.77 4.16 -8.68
C LEU A 15 -35.11 3.03 -9.50
N PRO A 16 -35.17 3.00 -10.85
CA PRO A 16 -34.53 1.94 -11.62
C PRO A 16 -33.01 1.91 -11.43
N SER A 17 -32.34 3.05 -11.46
CA SER A 17 -30.87 3.11 -11.27
C SER A 17 -30.49 2.75 -9.84
N LEU A 18 -31.26 3.19 -8.85
CA LEU A 18 -31.05 2.83 -7.43
C LEU A 18 -31.25 1.33 -7.19
N VAL A 19 -32.24 0.71 -7.81
CA VAL A 19 -32.47 -0.74 -7.70
C VAL A 19 -31.33 -1.53 -8.33
N LEU A 20 -30.85 -1.13 -9.52
CA LEU A 20 -29.69 -1.77 -10.12
C LEU A 20 -28.45 -1.63 -9.23
N LEU A 21 -28.21 -0.44 -8.66
CA LEU A 21 -27.09 -0.20 -7.76
C LEU A 21 -27.22 -1.04 -6.47
N ALA A 22 -28.42 -1.13 -5.90
CA ALA A 22 -28.72 -1.98 -4.75
C ALA A 22 -28.41 -3.45 -5.00
N ILE A 23 -28.88 -4.00 -6.12
CA ILE A 23 -28.72 -5.42 -6.42
C ILE A 23 -27.28 -5.73 -6.83
N PHE A 24 -26.74 -5.01 -7.79
CA PHE A 24 -25.43 -5.35 -8.35
C PHE A 24 -24.29 -4.84 -7.49
N VAL A 25 -24.30 -3.59 -7.02
CA VAL A 25 -23.17 -3.09 -6.21
C VAL A 25 -23.29 -3.60 -4.78
N TYR A 26 -24.38 -3.26 -4.09
CA TYR A 26 -24.51 -3.62 -2.68
C TYR A 26 -24.76 -5.11 -2.46
N GLY A 27 -25.45 -5.79 -3.38
CA GLY A 27 -25.62 -7.25 -3.33
C GLY A 27 -24.29 -7.99 -3.46
N PHE A 28 -23.43 -7.62 -4.42
CA PHE A 28 -22.09 -8.24 -4.52
C PHE A 28 -21.17 -7.90 -3.34
N ILE A 29 -21.28 -6.69 -2.79
CA ILE A 29 -20.56 -6.34 -1.55
C ILE A 29 -21.04 -7.23 -0.40
N GLY A 30 -22.35 -7.43 -0.25
CA GLY A 30 -22.92 -8.32 0.76
C GLY A 30 -22.42 -9.77 0.62
N GLN A 31 -22.38 -10.29 -0.62
CA GLN A 31 -21.79 -11.61 -0.89
C GLN A 31 -20.31 -11.67 -0.52
N THR A 32 -19.52 -10.63 -0.84
CA THR A 32 -18.11 -10.57 -0.47
C THR A 32 -17.92 -10.61 1.04
N ILE A 33 -18.76 -9.89 1.79
CA ILE A 33 -18.76 -9.91 3.26
C ILE A 33 -19.13 -11.31 3.77
N GLN A 34 -20.16 -11.95 3.20
CA GLN A 34 -20.52 -13.32 3.59
C GLN A 34 -19.36 -14.28 3.36
N THR A 35 -18.73 -14.26 2.19
CA THR A 35 -17.57 -15.10 1.86
C THR A 35 -16.40 -14.85 2.81
N SER A 36 -16.18 -13.61 3.26
CA SER A 36 -15.12 -13.29 4.23
C SER A 36 -15.28 -13.99 5.59
N THR A 37 -16.50 -14.39 5.95
CA THR A 37 -16.82 -15.11 7.21
C THR A 37 -16.85 -16.63 7.06
N THR A 38 -16.49 -17.13 5.87
CA THR A 38 -16.49 -18.56 5.55
C THR A 38 -15.08 -19.09 5.35
N ASP A 39 -14.90 -20.41 5.42
CA ASP A 39 -13.62 -21.09 5.20
C ASP A 39 -13.17 -21.12 3.72
N TRP A 40 -13.74 -20.24 2.90
CA TRP A 40 -13.52 -20.20 1.47
C TRP A 40 -12.07 -19.81 1.16
N GLY A 41 -11.30 -20.72 0.56
CA GLY A 41 -9.93 -20.46 0.11
C GLY A 41 -8.81 -20.90 1.07
N ARG A 42 -9.14 -21.50 2.22
CA ARG A 42 -8.12 -21.98 3.18
C ARG A 42 -7.39 -23.24 2.69
N ASP A 43 -8.07 -24.07 1.89
CA ASP A 43 -7.46 -25.16 1.14
C ASP A 43 -7.58 -24.88 -0.38
N GLN A 44 -6.42 -24.78 -1.04
CA GLN A 44 -6.31 -24.48 -2.48
C GLN A 44 -7.03 -25.52 -3.35
N ALA A 45 -7.15 -26.77 -2.90
CA ALA A 45 -7.86 -27.81 -3.62
C ALA A 45 -9.39 -27.61 -3.60
N THR A 46 -9.92 -27.10 -2.48
CA THR A 46 -11.35 -26.84 -2.32
C THR A 46 -11.77 -25.49 -2.91
N ALA A 47 -10.86 -24.52 -2.98
CA ALA A 47 -11.14 -23.19 -3.53
C ALA A 47 -11.53 -23.19 -5.02
N LEU A 48 -11.16 -24.25 -5.76
CA LEU A 48 -11.44 -24.42 -7.19
C LEU A 48 -12.51 -25.49 -7.46
N ALA A 49 -13.08 -26.10 -6.42
CA ALA A 49 -14.15 -27.07 -6.56
C ALA A 49 -15.46 -26.38 -6.97
N GLU A 50 -16.29 -27.07 -7.74
CA GLU A 50 -17.57 -26.53 -8.22
C GLU A 50 -18.61 -26.36 -7.08
N ASP A 51 -18.52 -27.18 -6.03
CA ASP A 51 -19.33 -27.09 -4.82
C ASP A 51 -18.49 -27.45 -3.57
N PRO A 52 -17.64 -26.53 -3.09
CA PRO A 52 -16.86 -26.78 -1.89
C PRO A 52 -17.77 -26.77 -0.66
N PRO A 53 -17.55 -27.63 0.35
CA PRO A 53 -18.29 -27.57 1.60
C PRO A 53 -17.90 -26.29 2.36
N ILE A 54 -18.61 -25.19 2.08
CA ILE A 54 -18.37 -23.90 2.72
C ILE A 54 -18.87 -23.97 4.17
N LYS A 55 -17.95 -23.90 5.12
CA LYS A 55 -18.28 -23.77 6.54
C LYS A 55 -18.19 -22.31 6.96
N SER A 56 -19.17 -21.85 7.72
CA SER A 56 -19.12 -20.54 8.36
C SER A 56 -18.15 -20.61 9.55
N VAL A 57 -17.05 -19.86 9.46
CA VAL A 57 -16.02 -19.73 10.51
C VAL A 57 -16.19 -18.44 11.32
N GLY A 58 -17.20 -17.62 10.98
CA GLY A 58 -17.52 -16.40 11.70
C GLY A 58 -16.41 -15.36 11.56
N LEU A 59 -15.80 -14.98 12.69
CA LEU A 59 -14.74 -13.97 12.76
C LEU A 59 -13.32 -14.56 12.85
N GLU A 60 -13.17 -15.87 12.77
CA GLU A 60 -11.85 -16.52 12.88
C GLU A 60 -10.87 -16.02 11.80
N ASN A 61 -11.36 -15.76 10.58
CA ASN A 61 -10.54 -15.19 9.50
C ASN A 61 -9.98 -13.81 9.87
N TYR A 62 -10.73 -13.01 10.62
CA TYR A 62 -10.28 -11.69 11.06
C TYR A 62 -9.32 -11.80 12.25
N GLU A 63 -9.54 -12.76 13.16
CA GLU A 63 -8.60 -13.04 14.25
C GLU A 63 -7.25 -13.50 13.70
N ASN A 64 -7.27 -14.47 12.78
CA ASN A 64 -6.08 -14.93 12.06
C ASN A 64 -5.43 -13.80 11.26
N LEU A 65 -6.23 -12.92 10.63
CA LEU A 65 -5.69 -11.74 9.95
C LEU A 65 -5.03 -10.77 10.94
N MET A 66 -5.61 -10.54 12.12
CA MET A 66 -5.02 -9.66 13.14
C MET A 66 -3.76 -10.27 13.75
N THR A 67 -3.65 -11.59 13.87
CA THR A 67 -2.38 -12.25 14.23
C THR A 67 -1.37 -12.19 13.08
N ASP A 68 -1.83 -12.34 11.83
CA ASP A 68 -1.01 -12.24 10.62
C ASP A 68 -0.65 -10.79 10.25
N LEU A 69 -1.35 -9.79 10.79
CA LEU A 69 -0.95 -8.38 10.75
C LEU A 69 0.43 -8.21 11.44
N LEU A 70 0.72 -9.04 12.45
CA LEU A 70 2.05 -9.11 13.06
C LEU A 70 3.05 -9.87 12.18
N GLU A 71 2.60 -10.72 11.26
CA GLU A 71 3.47 -11.46 10.36
C GLU A 71 4.04 -10.60 9.21
N PHE A 72 5.24 -10.97 8.77
CA PHE A 72 6.05 -10.22 7.81
C PHE A 72 5.39 -10.00 6.42
N PRO A 73 4.68 -10.98 5.81
CA PRO A 73 4.21 -10.83 4.43
C PRO A 73 3.06 -9.84 4.26
N PHE A 74 2.02 -9.92 5.10
CA PHE A 74 0.82 -9.09 4.98
C PHE A 74 1.16 -7.61 5.18
N ARG A 75 1.95 -7.35 6.20
CA ARG A 75 2.48 -6.03 6.49
C ARG A 75 3.25 -5.42 5.33
N ASN A 76 4.19 -6.17 4.76
CA ASN A 76 5.03 -5.64 3.68
C ASN A 76 4.16 -5.29 2.47
N ALA A 77 3.12 -6.08 2.20
CA ALA A 77 2.13 -5.75 1.19
C ALA A 77 1.41 -4.42 1.50
N LEU A 78 0.91 -4.22 2.72
CA LEU A 78 0.25 -2.95 3.11
C LEU A 78 1.14 -1.73 2.91
N VAL A 79 2.39 -1.80 3.35
CA VAL A 79 3.36 -0.70 3.22
C VAL A 79 3.64 -0.43 1.76
N ASN A 80 3.93 -1.47 0.97
CA ASN A 80 4.17 -1.31 -0.46
C ASN A 80 2.96 -0.72 -1.18
N THR A 81 1.73 -1.17 -0.85
CA THR A 81 0.50 -0.60 -1.41
C THR A 81 0.32 0.86 -1.03
N PHE A 82 0.58 1.23 0.24
CA PHE A 82 0.47 2.61 0.68
C PHE A 82 1.50 3.51 0.00
N PHE A 83 2.78 3.12 0.01
CA PHE A 83 3.85 3.85 -0.68
C PHE A 83 3.55 3.95 -2.18
N PHE A 84 3.23 2.83 -2.83
CA PHE A 84 2.86 2.82 -4.24
C PHE A 84 1.72 3.79 -4.51
N THR A 85 0.64 3.76 -3.71
CA THR A 85 -0.52 4.65 -3.89
C THR A 85 -0.14 6.12 -3.72
N VAL A 86 0.57 6.48 -2.65
CA VAL A 86 0.94 7.87 -2.38
C VAL A 86 1.86 8.43 -3.47
N PHE A 87 2.90 7.67 -3.85
CA PHE A 87 3.84 8.12 -4.89
C PHE A 87 3.22 8.10 -6.28
N PHE A 88 2.38 7.11 -6.59
CA PHE A 88 1.69 7.02 -7.87
C PHE A 88 0.66 8.12 -8.03
N VAL A 89 -0.24 8.30 -7.05
CA VAL A 89 -1.28 9.34 -7.08
C VAL A 89 -0.64 10.72 -7.02
N GLY A 90 0.30 10.93 -6.10
CA GLY A 90 1.04 12.19 -5.99
C GLY A 90 1.80 12.53 -7.26
N GLY A 91 2.53 11.57 -7.83
CA GLY A 91 3.23 11.72 -9.10
C GLY A 91 2.29 12.01 -10.27
N ALA A 92 1.15 11.31 -10.35
CA ALA A 92 0.15 11.52 -11.39
C ALA A 92 -0.48 12.93 -11.31
N ILE A 93 -0.77 13.41 -10.09
CA ILE A 93 -1.30 14.77 -9.89
C ILE A 93 -0.25 15.82 -10.30
N VAL A 94 1.00 15.69 -9.84
CA VAL A 94 2.06 16.65 -10.17
C VAL A 94 2.34 16.66 -11.66
N LEU A 95 2.53 15.49 -12.29
CA LEU A 95 2.76 15.40 -13.73
C LEU A 95 1.56 15.89 -14.54
N GLY A 96 0.35 15.50 -14.16
CA GLY A 96 -0.88 15.95 -14.80
C GLY A 96 -1.06 17.46 -14.71
N PHE A 97 -0.73 18.05 -13.57
CA PHE A 97 -0.74 19.51 -13.38
C PHE A 97 0.31 20.21 -14.24
N LEU A 98 1.55 19.72 -14.26
CA LEU A 98 2.63 20.27 -15.11
C LEU A 98 2.27 20.21 -16.60
N LEU A 99 1.69 19.09 -17.05
CA LEU A 99 1.20 18.92 -18.42
C LEU A 99 0.04 19.87 -18.73
N ALA A 100 -0.90 20.03 -17.79
CA ALA A 100 -2.01 20.97 -17.96
C ALA A 100 -1.53 22.42 -18.08
N LEU A 101 -0.57 22.83 -17.25
CA LEU A 101 0.07 24.15 -17.34
C LEU A 101 0.78 24.35 -18.67
N LEU A 102 1.50 23.33 -19.16
CA LEU A 102 2.20 23.42 -20.44
C LEU A 102 1.21 23.61 -21.60
N LEU A 103 0.07 22.92 -21.55
CA LEU A 103 -0.97 22.99 -22.58
C LEU A 103 -1.73 24.34 -22.55
N ASP A 104 -1.84 24.98 -21.39
CA ASP A 104 -2.52 26.27 -21.22
C ASP A 104 -1.75 27.45 -21.86
N GLN A 105 -0.44 27.30 -22.11
CA GLN A 105 0.43 28.36 -22.63
C GLN A 105 0.24 28.68 -24.13
N ARG A 106 -0.82 28.18 -24.80
CA ARG A 106 -1.10 28.38 -26.24
C ARG A 106 0.13 28.16 -27.13
N ILE A 107 0.83 27.04 -26.90
CA ILE A 107 2.02 26.66 -27.65
C ILE A 107 1.66 26.42 -29.13
N ALA A 108 2.52 26.87 -30.06
CA ALA A 108 2.39 26.55 -31.48
C ALA A 108 2.55 25.03 -31.68
N GLY A 109 1.47 24.33 -32.08
CA GLY A 109 1.43 22.87 -32.23
C GLY A 109 0.49 22.13 -31.28
N GLU A 110 -0.41 22.85 -30.59
CA GLU A 110 -1.42 22.30 -29.66
C GLU A 110 -2.14 21.03 -30.18
N GLY A 111 -2.53 20.99 -31.46
CA GLY A 111 -3.22 19.85 -32.06
C GLY A 111 -2.40 18.56 -32.07
N LEU A 112 -1.09 18.65 -32.36
CA LEU A 112 -0.20 17.48 -32.33
C LEU A 112 0.06 17.02 -30.89
N PHE A 113 0.34 17.96 -29.98
CA PHE A 113 0.54 17.66 -28.57
C PHE A 113 -0.67 16.98 -27.93
N ARG A 114 -1.88 17.49 -28.18
CA ARG A 114 -3.13 16.88 -27.70
C ARG A 114 -3.32 15.48 -28.26
N THR A 115 -3.06 15.28 -29.56
CA THR A 115 -3.21 13.95 -30.18
C THR A 115 -2.24 12.93 -29.60
N THR A 116 -0.95 13.28 -29.45
CA THR A 116 0.06 12.38 -28.85
C THR A 116 -0.24 12.09 -27.38
N PHE A 117 -0.77 13.06 -26.62
CA PHE A 117 -1.15 12.86 -25.23
C PHE A 117 -2.42 12.01 -25.06
N LEU A 118 -3.39 12.14 -25.97
CA LEU A 118 -4.61 11.33 -25.96
C LEU A 118 -4.38 9.91 -26.50
N PHE A 119 -3.34 9.70 -27.32
CA PHE A 119 -3.07 8.42 -27.96
C PHE A 119 -2.94 7.23 -26.98
N PRO A 120 -2.21 7.33 -25.85
CA PRO A 120 -2.13 6.27 -24.86
C PRO A 120 -3.49 5.91 -24.24
N MET A 121 -4.42 6.86 -24.11
CA MET A 121 -5.74 6.59 -23.55
C MET A 121 -6.63 5.77 -24.50
N ALA A 122 -6.29 5.73 -25.78
CA ALA A 122 -6.96 4.87 -26.76
C ALA A 122 -6.42 3.43 -26.79
N LEU A 123 -5.27 3.16 -26.16
CA LEU A 123 -4.68 1.83 -26.10
C LEU A 123 -5.40 0.95 -25.08
N SER A 124 -5.63 -0.31 -25.43
CA SER A 124 -6.18 -1.31 -24.50
C SER A 124 -5.22 -1.56 -23.34
N PHE A 125 -5.77 -1.70 -22.13
CA PHE A 125 -5.01 -2.05 -20.94
C PHE A 125 -4.21 -3.36 -21.10
N VAL A 126 -4.74 -4.33 -21.85
CA VAL A 126 -4.07 -5.63 -22.08
C VAL A 126 -2.81 -5.46 -22.92
N VAL A 127 -2.89 -4.64 -23.98
CA VAL A 127 -1.75 -4.37 -24.87
C VAL A 127 -0.68 -3.60 -24.11
N THR A 128 -1.08 -2.53 -23.42
CA THR A 128 -0.17 -1.71 -22.63
C THR A 128 0.55 -2.54 -21.57
N GLY A 129 -0.18 -3.38 -20.81
CA GLY A 129 0.41 -4.28 -19.82
C GLY A 129 1.39 -5.30 -20.41
N THR A 130 1.11 -5.82 -21.60
CA THR A 130 2.01 -6.76 -22.30
C THR A 130 3.31 -6.09 -22.72
N ILE A 131 3.24 -4.86 -23.23
CA ILE A 131 4.42 -4.07 -23.60
C ILE A 131 5.29 -3.81 -22.37
N TRP A 132 4.70 -3.35 -21.26
CA TRP A 132 5.44 -3.13 -20.01
C TRP A 132 6.07 -4.41 -19.48
N ARG A 133 5.35 -5.55 -19.53
CA ARG A 133 5.88 -6.84 -19.10
C ARG A 133 7.11 -7.26 -19.90
N TRP A 134 7.06 -7.12 -21.22
CA TRP A 134 8.20 -7.42 -22.09
C TRP A 134 9.37 -6.47 -21.84
N MET A 135 9.07 -5.19 -21.65
CA MET A 135 10.06 -4.14 -21.44
C MET A 135 10.82 -4.28 -20.12
N LEU A 136 10.14 -4.75 -19.05
CA LEU A 136 10.69 -4.95 -17.70
C LEU A 136 11.22 -6.37 -17.45
N GLN A 137 11.22 -7.24 -18.46
CA GLN A 137 11.69 -8.62 -18.31
C GLN A 137 13.21 -8.64 -18.05
N PRO A 138 13.72 -9.30 -16.99
CA PRO A 138 15.15 -9.22 -16.63
C PRO A 138 16.10 -9.75 -17.71
N SER A 139 15.67 -10.77 -18.47
CA SER A 139 16.44 -11.43 -19.53
C SER A 139 16.39 -10.73 -20.88
N GLY A 140 15.78 -9.53 -20.98
CA GLY A 140 15.55 -8.83 -22.25
C GLY A 140 15.04 -7.40 -22.05
N GLY A 141 14.46 -6.79 -23.08
CA GLY A 141 13.85 -5.46 -22.98
C GLY A 141 14.86 -4.34 -22.69
N ILE A 142 14.56 -3.49 -21.70
CA ILE A 142 15.40 -2.33 -21.32
C ILE A 142 16.79 -2.76 -20.86
N ASN A 143 16.91 -3.89 -20.17
CA ASN A 143 18.18 -4.37 -19.62
C ASN A 143 19.22 -4.73 -20.70
N ALA A 144 18.75 -5.08 -21.91
CA ALA A 144 19.58 -5.40 -23.06
C ALA A 144 19.87 -4.18 -23.96
N LEU A 145 19.23 -3.03 -23.72
CA LEU A 145 19.46 -1.81 -24.51
C LEU A 145 20.90 -1.28 -24.40
N PRO A 146 21.53 -1.21 -23.20
CA PRO A 146 22.91 -0.73 -23.09
C PRO A 146 23.91 -1.59 -23.85
N GLU A 147 23.70 -2.91 -23.86
CA GLU A 147 24.54 -3.85 -24.61
C GLU A 147 24.37 -3.65 -26.11
N ARG A 148 23.11 -3.57 -26.57
CA ARG A 148 22.79 -3.48 -28.01
C ARG A 148 23.06 -2.11 -28.62
N MET A 149 22.92 -1.03 -27.87
CA MET A 149 23.06 0.35 -28.39
C MET A 149 24.43 0.95 -28.08
N LEU A 150 25.03 0.64 -26.93
CA LEU A 150 26.23 1.31 -26.43
C LEU A 150 27.41 0.35 -26.22
N GLY A 151 27.22 -0.96 -26.38
CA GLY A 151 28.26 -1.97 -26.10
C GLY A 151 28.63 -2.07 -24.61
N LEU A 152 27.82 -1.48 -23.73
CA LEU A 152 28.00 -1.56 -22.29
C LEU A 152 27.30 -2.83 -21.80
N GLY A 153 27.95 -3.65 -20.98
CA GLY A 153 27.44 -4.96 -20.56
C GLY A 153 25.99 -4.96 -20.04
N VAL A 154 25.36 -6.14 -20.05
CA VAL A 154 23.95 -6.32 -19.67
C VAL A 154 23.68 -5.83 -18.25
N LEU A 155 22.62 -5.05 -18.06
CA LEU A 155 22.13 -4.67 -16.74
C LEU A 155 21.36 -5.84 -16.13
N ASP A 156 21.80 -6.36 -14.98
CA ASP A 156 21.06 -7.38 -14.22
C ASP A 156 20.10 -6.75 -13.21
N PHE A 157 19.21 -5.87 -13.69
CA PHE A 157 18.22 -5.23 -12.83
C PHE A 157 16.90 -6.02 -12.83
N GLN A 158 16.53 -6.56 -11.68
CA GLN A 158 15.32 -7.37 -11.51
C GLN A 158 14.08 -6.52 -11.18
N TRP A 159 13.61 -5.73 -12.15
CA TRP A 159 12.52 -4.73 -12.00
C TRP A 159 11.29 -5.22 -11.22
N THR A 160 10.76 -6.40 -11.56
CA THR A 160 9.54 -6.97 -10.94
C THR A 160 9.78 -8.32 -10.26
N ASN A 161 10.94 -8.93 -10.45
CA ASN A 161 11.24 -10.29 -9.99
C ASN A 161 12.03 -10.32 -8.67
N SER A 162 12.50 -9.17 -8.19
CA SER A 162 13.17 -9.09 -6.90
C SER A 162 12.17 -9.37 -5.77
N ARG A 163 12.44 -10.39 -4.95
CA ARG A 163 11.71 -10.63 -3.69
C ARG A 163 12.31 -9.87 -2.51
N GLU A 164 13.29 -9.01 -2.76
CA GLU A 164 13.95 -8.23 -1.74
C GLU A 164 13.06 -7.10 -1.26
N VAL A 165 12.81 -7.09 0.04
CA VAL A 165 12.07 -6.01 0.70
C VAL A 165 13.03 -4.85 0.94
N ARG A 166 12.95 -3.81 0.09
CA ARG A 166 13.80 -2.62 0.21
C ARG A 166 13.39 -1.69 1.35
N LEU A 167 12.11 -1.65 1.69
CA LEU A 167 11.57 -0.85 2.80
C LEU A 167 10.89 -1.76 3.82
N PRO A 168 11.66 -2.49 4.66
CA PRO A 168 11.08 -3.26 5.74
C PRO A 168 10.58 -2.29 6.81
N PHE A 169 9.30 -1.92 6.74
CA PHE A 169 8.65 -1.33 7.91
C PHE A 169 8.67 -2.41 9.01
N GLN A 170 8.96 -2.07 10.27
CA GLN A 170 8.84 -2.96 11.44
C GLN A 170 7.94 -2.29 12.51
N TRP A 171 6.96 -3.02 13.07
CA TRP A 171 5.76 -2.49 13.79
C TRP A 171 6.14 -2.47 15.26
N HIS A 172 6.94 -3.47 15.64
CA HIS A 172 7.88 -3.42 16.73
C HIS A 172 8.68 -2.11 16.82
N GLU A 173 9.09 -1.54 15.68
CA GLU A 173 9.84 -0.28 15.62
C GLU A 173 8.93 0.97 15.65
N VAL A 174 7.59 0.83 15.61
CA VAL A 174 6.66 1.97 15.65
C VAL A 174 6.79 2.79 16.94
N PRO A 175 6.81 2.18 18.14
CA PRO A 175 7.12 2.92 19.37
C PRO A 175 8.45 3.67 19.31
N GLN A 176 9.46 3.11 18.64
CA GLN A 176 10.75 3.75 18.44
C GLN A 176 10.64 4.98 17.53
N TYR A 177 9.93 4.88 16.39
CA TYR A 177 9.68 6.02 15.51
C TYR A 177 8.87 7.12 16.21
N LEU A 178 7.86 6.77 17.01
CA LEU A 178 7.08 7.71 17.81
C LEU A 178 7.94 8.39 18.87
N THR A 179 8.87 7.66 19.48
CA THR A 179 9.83 8.20 20.44
C THR A 179 10.74 9.24 19.77
N TYR A 180 11.31 8.94 18.60
CA TYR A 180 12.12 9.91 17.85
C TYR A 180 11.32 11.15 17.44
N LEU A 181 10.08 10.98 16.99
CA LEU A 181 9.19 12.10 16.68
C LEU A 181 8.88 12.93 17.93
N GLY A 182 8.57 12.28 19.06
CA GLY A 182 8.35 12.93 20.34
C GLY A 182 9.56 13.74 20.79
N LEU A 183 10.76 13.19 20.67
CA LEU A 183 12.01 13.90 20.96
C LEU A 183 12.25 15.08 20.01
N ALA A 184 11.96 14.93 18.73
CA ALA A 184 12.06 16.02 17.76
C ALA A 184 11.10 17.17 18.11
N VAL A 185 9.86 16.86 18.48
CA VAL A 185 8.86 17.86 18.91
C VAL A 185 9.28 18.52 20.23
N LEU A 186 9.67 17.73 21.23
CA LEU A 186 10.13 18.25 22.52
C LEU A 186 11.38 19.11 22.35
N GLY A 187 12.31 18.69 21.50
CA GLY A 187 13.51 19.45 21.14
C GLY A 187 13.17 20.75 20.43
N PHE A 188 12.25 20.74 19.47
CA PHE A 188 11.77 21.93 18.79
C PHE A 188 11.09 22.91 19.75
N LEU A 189 10.23 22.41 20.65
CA LEU A 189 9.56 23.23 21.67
C LEU A 189 10.56 23.79 22.69
N ALA A 190 11.55 22.99 23.09
CA ALA A 190 12.61 23.43 24.01
C ALA A 190 13.48 24.50 23.35
N PHE A 191 13.84 24.31 22.07
CA PHE A 191 14.59 25.29 21.27
C PHE A 191 13.82 26.60 21.12
N ASN A 192 12.52 26.54 20.80
CA ASN A 192 11.67 27.72 20.72
C ASN A 192 11.52 28.43 22.08
N ALA A 193 11.41 27.68 23.18
CA ALA A 193 11.37 28.23 24.54
C ALA A 193 12.71 28.89 24.96
N LEU A 194 13.84 28.33 24.52
CA LEU A 194 15.18 28.89 24.68
C LEU A 194 15.31 30.23 23.95
N LEU A 195 14.85 30.30 22.69
CA LEU A 195 14.80 31.55 21.91
C LEU A 195 13.93 32.61 22.60
N ALA A 196 12.82 32.20 23.20
CA ALA A 196 11.95 33.07 23.98
C ALA A 196 12.49 33.43 25.38
N ARG A 197 13.73 33.02 25.73
CA ARG A 197 14.37 33.19 27.05
C ARG A 197 13.53 32.66 28.23
N ARG A 198 12.66 31.68 28.01
CA ARG A 198 11.81 31.06 29.04
C ARG A 198 12.46 29.77 29.57
N TRP A 199 13.19 29.87 30.67
CA TRP A 199 13.95 28.74 31.24
C TRP A 199 13.10 27.67 31.94
N ARG A 200 11.98 28.06 32.56
CA ARG A 200 11.08 27.12 33.27
C ARG A 200 10.53 25.98 32.38
N PRO A 201 9.96 26.25 31.19
CA PRO A 201 9.47 25.17 30.32
C PRO A 201 10.59 24.29 29.76
N VAL A 202 11.80 24.81 29.55
CA VAL A 202 12.93 24.03 29.01
C VAL A 202 13.29 22.87 29.93
N GLY A 203 13.32 23.09 31.25
CA GLY A 203 13.60 22.02 32.22
C GLY A 203 12.55 20.91 32.21
N ILE A 204 11.27 21.27 32.10
CA ILE A 204 10.15 20.30 32.02
C ILE A 204 10.25 19.50 30.73
N LEU A 205 10.49 20.16 29.59
CA LEU A 205 10.60 19.51 28.29
C LEU A 205 11.82 18.58 28.22
N ALA A 206 12.95 18.97 28.83
CA ALA A 206 14.13 18.12 28.93
C ALA A 206 13.88 16.89 29.82
N ALA A 207 13.21 17.05 30.96
CA ALA A 207 12.83 15.93 31.82
C ALA A 207 11.88 14.94 31.10
N LEU A 208 10.93 15.45 30.33
CA LEU A 208 10.03 14.63 29.50
C LEU A 208 10.80 13.87 28.41
N ALA A 209 11.77 14.52 27.75
CA ALA A 209 12.61 13.88 26.74
C ALA A 209 13.44 12.74 27.34
N VAL A 210 14.05 12.96 28.52
CA VAL A 210 14.79 11.92 29.25
C VAL A 210 13.89 10.77 29.66
N GLY A 211 12.68 11.06 30.15
CA GLY A 211 11.69 10.04 30.48
C GLY A 211 11.29 9.20 29.27
N LEU A 212 11.10 9.84 28.11
CA LEU A 212 10.76 9.16 26.86
C LEU A 212 11.89 8.22 26.40
N VAL A 213 13.15 8.66 26.49
CA VAL A 213 14.33 7.84 26.19
C VAL A 213 14.47 6.68 27.17
N ALA A 214 14.22 6.91 28.47
CA ALA A 214 14.29 5.87 29.49
C ALA A 214 13.23 4.78 29.25
N LEU A 215 11.99 5.15 28.88
CA LEU A 215 10.95 4.19 28.51
C LEU A 215 11.36 3.33 27.31
N GLN A 216 12.00 3.93 26.30
CA GLN A 216 12.51 3.20 25.15
C GLN A 216 13.67 2.26 25.53
N ALA A 217 14.63 2.73 26.33
CA ALA A 217 15.79 1.96 26.77
C ALA A 217 15.42 0.76 27.66
N LEU A 218 14.30 0.85 28.38
CA LEU A 218 13.77 -0.23 29.21
C LEU A 218 12.95 -1.25 28.41
N GLU A 219 12.94 -1.17 27.06
CA GLU A 219 12.11 -1.99 26.19
C GLU A 219 10.63 -1.99 26.66
N PHE A 220 10.17 -0.91 27.29
CA PHE A 220 8.86 -0.87 27.94
C PHE A 220 7.74 -1.20 26.95
N TRP A 221 7.84 -0.61 25.76
CA TRP A 221 6.90 -0.80 24.68
C TRP A 221 6.95 -2.21 24.09
N GLU A 222 8.14 -2.78 23.96
CA GLU A 222 8.34 -4.15 23.49
C GLU A 222 7.74 -5.16 24.47
N ASN A 223 7.97 -4.99 25.77
CA ASN A 223 7.45 -5.90 26.78
C ASN A 223 5.95 -5.73 27.06
N THR A 224 5.38 -4.55 26.80
CA THR A 224 3.95 -4.25 27.07
C THR A 224 3.06 -4.50 25.86
N ILE A 225 3.47 -4.05 24.67
CA ILE A 225 2.67 -4.12 23.44
C ILE A 225 2.96 -5.42 22.68
N TRP A 226 4.22 -5.87 22.66
CA TRP A 226 4.67 -7.01 21.85
C TRP A 226 5.35 -8.09 22.69
N PRO A 227 4.68 -8.62 23.74
CA PRO A 227 5.34 -9.53 24.67
C PRO A 227 5.84 -10.80 23.96
N ARG A 228 7.05 -11.23 24.30
CA ARG A 228 7.85 -12.26 23.59
C ARG A 228 7.18 -13.63 23.40
N TRP A 229 6.02 -13.89 24.02
CA TRP A 229 5.24 -15.11 23.82
C TRP A 229 4.31 -15.08 22.61
N MET A 230 4.06 -13.89 22.02
CA MET A 230 3.26 -13.74 20.78
C MET A 230 4.05 -14.03 19.50
N THR A 231 5.38 -14.10 19.55
CA THR A 231 6.20 -14.52 18.41
C THR A 231 6.38 -16.03 18.46
N PRO A 232 5.74 -16.82 17.58
CA PRO A 232 5.98 -18.26 17.55
C PRO A 232 7.46 -18.51 17.28
N PRO A 233 8.09 -19.52 17.92
CA PRO A 233 9.48 -19.83 17.70
C PRO A 233 9.69 -20.06 16.22
N ARG A 234 10.55 -19.23 15.61
CA ARG A 234 10.86 -19.22 14.19
C ARG A 234 11.11 -20.67 13.76
N LYS A 235 10.13 -21.30 13.10
CA LYS A 235 10.29 -22.66 12.58
C LYS A 235 11.49 -22.59 11.65
N ARG A 236 12.62 -23.11 12.12
CA ARG A 236 13.86 -23.22 11.37
C ARG A 236 13.48 -24.09 10.18
N SER A 237 13.25 -23.48 9.02
CA SER A 237 12.97 -24.23 7.81
C SER A 237 14.24 -24.99 7.47
N SER A 238 14.37 -26.20 8.02
CA SER A 238 15.30 -27.21 7.54
C SER A 238 14.80 -27.64 6.17
N ARG A 239 15.01 -26.78 5.16
CA ARG A 239 14.95 -27.24 3.78
C ARG A 239 16.15 -28.18 3.61
N PRO A 240 15.95 -29.46 3.28
CA PRO A 240 17.07 -30.31 2.91
C PRO A 240 17.80 -29.64 1.72
N ARG A 241 19.14 -29.56 1.80
CA ARG A 241 19.98 -29.11 0.69
C ARG A 241 19.52 -29.86 -0.56
N ALA A 242 19.08 -29.12 -1.57
CA ALA A 242 18.84 -29.69 -2.89
C ALA A 242 20.15 -30.34 -3.35
N THR A 243 20.16 -31.66 -3.38
CA THR A 243 21.20 -32.46 -4.02
C THR A 243 21.27 -32.04 -5.49
N THR A 244 22.48 -31.70 -5.90
CA THR A 244 22.89 -31.47 -7.28
C THR A 244 22.44 -32.64 -8.16
N TRP A 245 21.57 -32.37 -9.13
CA TRP A 245 21.34 -33.29 -10.25
C TRP A 245 22.37 -32.98 -11.32
N ARG A 246 23.20 -33.97 -11.63
CA ARG A 246 24.03 -34.04 -12.83
C ARG A 246 23.17 -34.33 -14.05
#